data_AF-A0A443HDD9-F1
#
_entry.id   AF-A0A443HDD9-F1
#
_cell.length_a   1.000
_cell.length_b   1.000
_cell.length_c   1.000
_cell.angle_alpha   90.00
_cell.angle_beta   90.00
_cell.angle_gamma   90.00
#
_symmetry.space_group_name_H-M   'P 1'
#
loop_
_entity.id
_entity.type
_entity.pdbx_description
1 polymer ?
#
loop_
_entity_poly.entity_id
_entity_poly.type
_entity_poly.pdbx_seq_one_letter_code
_entity_poly.pdbx_strand_id
1 'polypeptide(L)'
;MSDGTVFETTPSRLCSDRMAIEPVPVQVGSWRGEAVRLAGPTHATLLEQAREERTFGFSEAIESRALVERKISEERLAPSLSAVHEIDAYFERLPYFDRTDLPGLLRDIRRDDSALQDILRKVRRRFADPSYAYAALDLAARELRREGLDQLAIRTNGAKAQLMAKQGVAVRAGLNISVVATEVAAGDQRLAAELRDFYRATVSSDPGPLRLYRDILSKFGVEGFARHVAFLTRALGEDIASAGPSVEPARLWEILSGLSALRVLDTVHECCQKMVERIRRRNIIDITATGVMWQLLPLLEDTVPGPSKIIPIPERLGIPLVHLDMQIAVLRDSRDLLAMIPVGVYRDLDARESTLRAIEEAMDIRIEQEESA
;
A
#
# COMPACT_ATOMS: atom_id res chain seq x y z
N MET A 1 -4.43 -28.26 -58.53
CA MET A 1 -4.43 -27.37 -59.71
C MET A 1 -4.87 -26.02 -59.21
N SER A 2 -3.90 -25.16 -58.95
CA SER A 2 -4.15 -23.78 -58.52
C SER A 2 -3.07 -22.94 -59.18
N ASP A 3 -3.53 -21.94 -59.92
CA ASP A 3 -2.78 -21.10 -60.83
C ASP A 3 -1.55 -20.44 -60.22
N GLY A 4 -0.50 -20.37 -61.05
CA GLY A 4 0.57 -19.42 -60.89
C GLY A 4 0.26 -18.12 -61.62
N THR A 5 0.73 -17.01 -61.07
CA THR A 5 1.13 -15.86 -61.89
C THR A 5 2.30 -15.15 -61.20
N VAL A 6 3.33 -14.95 -62.01
CA VAL A 6 4.65 -14.37 -61.72
C VAL A 6 4.53 -12.86 -61.52
N PHE A 7 5.30 -12.27 -60.61
CA PHE A 7 5.80 -10.90 -60.79
C PHE A 7 7.23 -10.73 -60.27
N GLU A 8 7.97 -9.97 -61.05
CA GLU A 8 9.41 -9.80 -61.09
C GLU A 8 10.01 -9.06 -59.89
N THR A 9 11.29 -9.35 -59.66
CA THR A 9 12.20 -8.76 -58.69
C THR A 9 12.76 -7.41 -59.14
N THR A 10 12.80 -6.41 -58.25
CA THR A 10 13.85 -5.36 -58.21
C THR A 10 13.99 -4.81 -56.78
N PRO A 11 15.21 -4.52 -56.27
CA PRO A 11 15.45 -4.37 -54.83
C PRO A 11 15.26 -2.93 -54.34
N SER A 12 14.46 -2.75 -53.29
CA SER A 12 14.25 -1.47 -52.64
C SER A 12 15.32 -1.23 -51.57
N ARG A 13 16.07 -0.14 -51.76
CA ARG A 13 17.11 0.38 -50.88
C ARG A 13 16.58 0.60 -49.46
N LEU A 14 17.24 -0.01 -48.47
CA LEU A 14 17.16 0.38 -47.06
C LEU A 14 17.77 1.78 -46.91
N CYS A 15 16.92 2.80 -46.86
CA CYS A 15 17.29 4.13 -46.36
C CYS A 15 16.54 4.34 -45.04
N SER A 16 17.27 4.81 -44.04
CA SER A 16 16.76 5.10 -42.70
C SER A 16 15.60 6.08 -42.73
N ASP A 17 14.45 5.69 -42.19
CA ASP A 17 13.40 6.63 -41.84
C ASP A 17 13.29 6.68 -40.31
N ARG A 18 14.01 7.64 -39.73
CA ARG A 18 13.67 8.17 -38.40
C ARG A 18 12.31 8.81 -38.58
N MET A 19 11.25 8.23 -37.99
CA MET A 19 9.98 8.92 -37.81
C MET A 19 10.26 10.25 -37.11
N ALA A 20 10.28 11.34 -37.86
CA ALA A 20 10.22 12.68 -37.33
C ALA A 20 8.85 12.81 -36.66
N ILE A 21 8.85 12.90 -35.34
CA ILE A 21 7.67 13.30 -34.58
C ILE A 21 7.39 14.75 -34.99
N GLU A 22 6.34 14.97 -35.77
CA GLU A 22 5.88 16.33 -36.05
C GLU A 22 5.51 17.01 -34.73
N PRO A 23 5.99 18.24 -34.48
CA PRO A 23 5.66 18.95 -33.25
C PRO A 23 4.16 19.30 -33.25
N VAL A 24 3.46 18.87 -32.21
CA VAL A 24 2.07 19.25 -31.92
C VAL A 24 2.00 20.79 -31.85
N PRO A 25 1.11 21.45 -32.61
CA PRO A 25 1.02 22.91 -32.60
C PRO A 25 0.61 23.41 -31.21
N VAL A 26 1.49 24.20 -30.58
CA VAL A 26 1.22 24.81 -29.27
C VAL A 26 0.24 25.97 -29.47
N GLN A 27 -0.96 25.85 -28.90
CA GLN A 27 -1.95 26.92 -28.91
C GLN A 27 -1.45 28.09 -28.05
N VAL A 28 -1.21 29.24 -28.70
CA VAL A 28 -0.81 30.49 -28.03
C VAL A 28 -2.06 31.35 -27.86
N GLY A 29 -2.43 31.65 -26.62
CA GLY A 29 -3.51 32.57 -26.28
C GLY A 29 -2.96 33.92 -25.84
N SER A 30 -3.79 34.97 -25.84
CA SER A 30 -3.44 36.26 -25.22
C SER A 30 -4.34 36.50 -24.01
N TRP A 31 -3.75 36.76 -22.84
CA TRP A 31 -4.48 37.20 -21.66
C TRP A 31 -3.93 38.56 -21.21
N ARG A 32 -4.80 39.58 -21.14
CA ARG A 32 -4.43 40.97 -20.80
C ARG A 32 -3.26 41.55 -21.61
N GLY A 33 -3.18 41.21 -22.89
CA GLY A 33 -2.14 41.73 -23.80
C GLY A 33 -0.81 40.99 -23.72
N GLU A 34 -0.70 39.94 -22.90
CA GLU A 34 0.49 39.11 -22.78
C GLU A 34 0.28 37.75 -23.44
N ALA A 35 1.27 37.29 -24.20
CA ALA A 35 1.21 36.02 -24.93
C ALA A 35 1.47 34.87 -23.95
N VAL A 36 0.45 34.05 -23.68
CA VAL A 36 0.52 32.90 -22.77
C VAL A 36 0.63 31.63 -23.59
N ARG A 37 1.63 30.80 -23.29
CA ARG A 37 1.83 29.47 -23.88
C ARG A 37 1.35 28.42 -22.88
N LEU A 38 0.45 27.53 -23.31
CA LEU A 38 0.12 26.33 -22.56
C LEU A 38 1.36 25.42 -22.57
N ALA A 39 1.96 25.21 -21.39
CA ALA A 39 2.99 24.19 -21.23
C ALA A 39 2.36 22.84 -21.59
N GLY A 40 2.99 22.09 -22.49
CA GLY A 40 2.54 20.74 -22.84
C GLY A 40 2.47 19.87 -21.58
N PRO A 41 1.52 18.94 -21.50
CA PRO A 41 1.33 18.14 -20.31
C PRO A 41 2.60 17.33 -20.03
N THR A 42 3.20 17.54 -18.87
CA THR A 42 4.27 16.68 -18.33
C THR A 42 3.64 15.41 -17.76
N HIS A 43 4.42 14.34 -17.58
CA HIS A 43 3.93 13.11 -16.94
C HIS A 43 3.32 13.37 -15.55
N ALA A 44 3.81 14.38 -14.82
CA ALA A 44 3.25 14.79 -13.54
C ALA A 44 1.86 15.44 -13.70
N THR A 45 1.68 16.33 -14.68
CA THR A 45 0.36 16.95 -14.94
C THR A 45 -0.64 15.96 -15.52
N LEU A 46 -0.22 14.98 -16.33
CA LEU A 46 -1.11 13.90 -16.78
C LEU A 46 -1.56 13.01 -15.61
N LEU A 47 -0.67 12.73 -14.65
CA LEU A 47 -1.00 11.95 -13.46
C LEU A 47 -1.93 12.72 -12.53
N GLU A 48 -1.71 14.02 -12.38
CA GLU A 48 -2.56 14.91 -11.59
C GLU A 48 -3.93 15.09 -12.23
N GLN A 49 -4.01 15.26 -13.56
CA GLN A 49 -5.26 15.28 -14.31
C GLN A 49 -6.00 13.93 -14.24
N ALA A 50 -5.31 12.79 -14.35
CA ALA A 50 -5.92 11.48 -14.21
C ALA A 50 -6.39 11.20 -12.76
N ARG A 51 -5.70 11.77 -11.78
CA ARG A 51 -6.10 11.75 -10.36
C ARG A 51 -7.32 12.64 -10.16
N GLU A 52 -7.35 13.85 -10.71
CA GLU A 52 -8.49 14.76 -10.65
C GLU A 52 -9.70 14.14 -11.36
N GLU A 53 -9.55 13.60 -12.57
CA GLU A 53 -10.62 12.95 -13.33
C GLU A 53 -11.21 11.74 -12.59
N ARG A 54 -10.36 10.94 -11.91
CA ARG A 54 -10.85 9.87 -11.02
C ARG A 54 -11.45 10.37 -9.72
N THR A 55 -10.97 11.50 -9.19
CA THR A 55 -11.56 12.15 -8.00
C THR A 55 -12.92 12.75 -8.36
N PHE A 56 -13.11 13.28 -9.58
CA PHE A 56 -14.40 13.68 -10.11
C PHE A 56 -15.30 12.47 -10.34
N GLY A 57 -14.80 11.35 -10.88
CA GLY A 57 -15.56 10.11 -10.97
C GLY A 57 -15.95 9.55 -9.58
N PHE A 58 -15.13 9.77 -8.56
CA PHE A 58 -15.43 9.44 -7.17
C PHE A 58 -16.45 10.41 -6.56
N SER A 59 -16.34 11.71 -6.84
CA SER A 59 -17.32 12.72 -6.44
C SER A 59 -18.67 12.49 -7.13
N GLU A 60 -18.69 12.11 -8.41
CA GLU A 60 -19.90 11.71 -9.13
C GLU A 60 -20.45 10.37 -8.61
N ALA A 61 -19.60 9.40 -8.27
CA ALA A 61 -20.02 8.14 -7.64
C ALA A 61 -20.55 8.35 -6.21
N ILE A 62 -19.96 9.28 -5.45
CA ILE A 62 -20.42 9.71 -4.13
C ILE A 62 -21.68 10.53 -4.26
N GLU A 63 -21.78 11.47 -5.19
CA GLU A 63 -22.97 12.29 -5.39
C GLU A 63 -24.12 11.45 -5.93
N SER A 64 -23.86 10.52 -6.86
CA SER A 64 -24.87 9.56 -7.31
C SER A 64 -25.28 8.63 -6.17
N ARG A 65 -24.35 8.15 -5.32
CA ARG A 65 -24.68 7.42 -4.10
C ARG A 65 -25.40 8.28 -3.07
N ALA A 66 -25.08 9.56 -2.93
CA ALA A 66 -25.69 10.52 -2.01
C ALA A 66 -27.09 10.96 -2.48
N LEU A 67 -27.32 11.02 -3.79
CA LEU A 67 -28.62 11.25 -4.41
C LEU A 67 -29.49 9.99 -4.35
N VAL A 68 -28.89 8.81 -4.49
CA VAL A 68 -29.52 7.52 -4.20
C VAL A 68 -29.82 7.43 -2.70
N GLU A 69 -28.92 7.84 -1.82
CA GLU A 69 -29.11 7.90 -0.36
C GLU A 69 -30.15 8.96 0.05
N ARG A 70 -30.24 10.11 -0.64
CA ARG A 70 -31.29 11.11 -0.42
C ARG A 70 -32.66 10.61 -0.88
N LYS A 71 -32.75 9.95 -2.05
CA LYS A 71 -33.97 9.23 -2.47
C LYS A 71 -34.33 8.08 -1.51
N ILE A 72 -33.32 7.41 -0.96
CA ILE A 72 -33.48 6.36 0.06
C ILE A 72 -33.83 6.92 1.44
N SER A 73 -33.44 8.16 1.76
CA SER A 73 -33.69 8.79 3.08
C SER A 73 -35.14 9.21 3.27
N GLU A 74 -35.87 9.51 2.19
CA GLU A 74 -37.33 9.65 2.22
C GLU A 74 -38.05 8.29 2.23
N GLU A 75 -37.38 7.19 1.90
CA GLU A 75 -38.02 5.89 1.65
C GLU A 75 -37.61 4.74 2.60
N ARG A 76 -36.75 4.95 3.62
CA ARG A 76 -36.36 3.87 4.55
C ARG A 76 -36.81 4.08 6.00
N LEU A 77 -37.97 3.48 6.30
CA LEU A 77 -38.04 2.53 7.40
C LEU A 77 -37.31 1.23 6.98
N ALA A 78 -36.31 0.83 7.77
CA ALA A 78 -35.56 -0.43 7.70
C ALA A 78 -34.58 -0.65 6.51
N PRO A 79 -33.38 -1.24 6.76
CA PRO A 79 -32.45 -1.64 5.70
C PRO A 79 -33.04 -2.78 4.83
N SER A 80 -32.65 -2.80 3.56
CA SER A 80 -33.02 -3.85 2.59
C SER A 80 -32.64 -5.24 3.11
N LEU A 81 -33.61 -6.17 3.10
CA LEU A 81 -33.46 -7.56 3.53
C LEU A 81 -32.31 -8.29 2.78
N SER A 82 -31.98 -7.89 1.55
CA SER A 82 -30.88 -8.46 0.76
C SER A 82 -29.51 -8.16 1.38
N ALA A 83 -29.28 -6.91 1.82
CA ALA A 83 -28.01 -6.51 2.43
C ALA A 83 -27.81 -7.13 3.81
N VAL A 84 -28.90 -7.33 4.56
CA VAL A 84 -28.88 -8.02 5.85
C VAL A 84 -28.55 -9.51 5.66
N HIS A 85 -29.17 -10.18 4.68
CA HIS A 85 -28.89 -11.59 4.40
C HIS A 85 -27.48 -11.86 3.88
N GLU A 86 -26.88 -10.94 3.10
CA GLU A 86 -25.48 -11.07 2.66
C GLU A 86 -24.50 -10.96 3.82
N ILE A 87 -24.71 -10.00 4.72
CA ILE A 87 -23.92 -9.83 5.94
C ILE A 87 -24.07 -11.07 6.85
N ASP A 88 -25.28 -11.60 6.98
CA ASP A 88 -25.57 -12.81 7.77
C ASP A 88 -24.86 -14.05 7.22
N ALA A 89 -24.96 -14.26 5.91
CA ALA A 89 -24.31 -15.38 5.24
C ALA A 89 -22.77 -15.29 5.29
N TYR A 90 -22.23 -14.08 5.34
CA TYR A 90 -20.81 -13.80 5.47
C TYR A 90 -20.29 -14.14 6.88
N PHE A 91 -20.97 -13.70 7.94
CA PHE A 91 -20.63 -14.09 9.32
C PHE A 91 -20.72 -15.60 9.52
N GLU A 92 -21.68 -16.25 8.86
CA GLU A 92 -21.83 -17.69 8.89
C GLU A 92 -20.69 -18.46 8.19
N ARG A 93 -19.88 -17.79 7.37
CA ARG A 93 -18.79 -18.41 6.59
C ARG A 93 -17.42 -17.80 6.85
N LEU A 94 -17.27 -17.04 7.94
CA LEU A 94 -16.00 -16.43 8.31
C LEU A 94 -14.89 -17.49 8.41
N PRO A 95 -13.85 -17.41 7.56
CA PRO A 95 -12.76 -18.37 7.61
C PRO A 95 -12.02 -18.31 8.95
N TYR A 96 -11.58 -19.47 9.45
CA TYR A 96 -10.87 -19.67 10.72
C TYR A 96 -11.57 -19.11 11.97
N PHE A 97 -12.85 -18.74 11.89
CA PHE A 97 -13.63 -18.42 13.07
C PHE A 97 -13.96 -19.69 13.85
N ASP A 98 -13.41 -19.82 15.06
CA ASP A 98 -13.61 -21.00 15.89
C ASP A 98 -15.00 -21.00 16.54
N ARG A 99 -15.92 -21.76 15.94
CA ARG A 99 -17.28 -21.95 16.46
C ARG A 99 -17.33 -22.84 17.69
N THR A 100 -16.29 -23.64 17.96
CA THR A 100 -16.30 -24.60 19.07
C THR A 100 -16.33 -23.92 20.44
N ASP A 101 -15.86 -22.67 20.50
CA ASP A 101 -15.90 -21.83 21.70
C ASP A 101 -17.22 -21.09 21.92
N LEU A 102 -18.11 -21.03 20.92
CA LEU A 102 -19.39 -20.32 21.01
C LEU A 102 -20.34 -20.92 22.07
N PRO A 103 -20.52 -22.25 22.19
CA PRO A 103 -21.30 -22.85 23.28
C PRO A 103 -20.76 -22.51 24.67
N GLY A 104 -19.42 -22.42 24.81
CA GLY A 104 -18.77 -22.01 26.05
C GLY A 104 -19.07 -20.55 26.40
N LEU A 105 -19.00 -19.66 25.40
CA LEU A 105 -19.37 -18.25 25.56
C LEU A 105 -20.85 -18.11 26.00
N LEU A 106 -21.77 -18.80 25.32
CA LEU A 106 -23.20 -18.77 25.63
C LEU A 106 -23.47 -19.28 27.06
N ARG A 107 -22.84 -20.38 27.47
CA ARG A 107 -22.94 -20.90 28.84
C ARG A 107 -22.52 -19.86 29.87
N ASP A 108 -21.41 -19.17 29.64
CA ASP A 108 -20.91 -18.15 30.55
C ASP A 108 -21.81 -16.91 30.58
N ILE A 109 -22.36 -16.48 29.45
CA ILE A 109 -23.29 -15.33 29.40
C ILE A 109 -24.55 -15.63 30.22
N ARG A 110 -25.11 -16.85 30.05
CA ARG A 110 -26.34 -17.31 30.73
C ARG A 110 -26.17 -17.40 32.25
N ARG A 111 -25.03 -17.89 32.74
CA ARG A 111 -24.83 -18.26 34.15
C ARG A 111 -25.03 -17.11 35.14
N ASP A 112 -24.69 -15.88 34.76
CA ASP A 112 -24.55 -14.76 35.70
C ASP A 112 -25.51 -13.58 35.43
N ASP A 113 -26.55 -13.74 34.61
CA ASP A 113 -27.32 -12.60 34.05
C ASP A 113 -26.41 -11.44 33.60
N SER A 114 -25.36 -11.79 32.87
CA SER A 114 -24.14 -10.98 32.74
C SER A 114 -24.43 -9.52 32.37
N ALA A 115 -23.84 -8.59 33.12
CA ALA A 115 -23.81 -7.19 32.72
C ALA A 115 -23.00 -7.02 31.42
N LEU A 116 -23.26 -5.92 30.70
CA LEU A 116 -22.64 -5.66 29.40
C LEU A 116 -21.10 -5.72 29.43
N GLN A 117 -20.46 -5.16 30.47
CA GLN A 117 -19.00 -5.19 30.61
C GLN A 117 -18.46 -6.61 30.86
N ASP A 118 -19.23 -7.46 31.54
CA ASP A 118 -18.85 -8.86 31.75
C ASP A 118 -18.96 -9.66 30.46
N ILE A 119 -19.99 -9.41 29.63
CA ILE A 119 -20.11 -9.99 28.30
C ILE A 119 -18.88 -9.64 27.43
N LEU A 120 -18.47 -8.36 27.43
CA LEU A 120 -17.26 -7.92 26.73
C LEU A 120 -15.99 -8.61 27.24
N ARG A 121 -15.86 -8.80 28.56
CA ARG A 121 -14.73 -9.51 29.15
C ARG A 121 -14.74 -10.99 28.76
N LYS A 122 -15.90 -11.63 28.77
CA LYS A 122 -16.11 -13.05 28.44
C LYS A 122 -15.79 -13.33 26.97
N VAL A 123 -16.24 -12.48 26.04
CA VAL A 123 -15.92 -12.68 24.61
C VAL A 123 -14.43 -12.49 24.34
N ARG A 124 -13.78 -11.46 24.90
CA ARG A 124 -12.35 -11.19 24.68
C ARG A 124 -11.43 -12.28 25.20
N ARG A 125 -11.87 -13.01 26.24
CA ARG A 125 -11.12 -14.15 26.79
C ARG A 125 -11.07 -15.35 25.84
N ARG A 126 -12.08 -15.49 24.96
CA ARG A 126 -12.18 -16.58 23.99
C ARG A 126 -11.73 -16.16 22.60
N PHE A 127 -12.14 -14.97 22.18
CA PHE A 127 -11.87 -14.39 20.88
C PHE A 127 -10.97 -13.17 21.04
N ALA A 128 -9.67 -13.37 20.89
CA ALA A 128 -8.68 -12.29 20.96
C ALA A 128 -8.78 -11.34 19.75
N ASP A 129 -9.08 -11.89 18.57
CA ASP A 129 -9.29 -11.10 17.35
C ASP A 129 -10.60 -10.30 17.45
N PRO A 130 -10.59 -8.97 17.25
CA PRO A 130 -11.77 -8.14 17.42
C PRO A 130 -12.87 -8.41 16.38
N SER A 131 -12.52 -8.82 15.17
CA SER A 131 -13.46 -9.20 14.12
C SER A 131 -14.18 -10.49 14.50
N TYR A 132 -13.46 -11.45 15.07
CA TYR A 132 -14.06 -12.68 15.61
C TYR A 132 -14.87 -12.45 16.88
N ALA A 133 -14.43 -11.57 17.78
CA ALA A 133 -15.22 -11.20 18.95
C ALA A 133 -16.55 -10.53 18.54
N TYR A 134 -16.53 -9.69 17.50
CA TYR A 134 -17.75 -9.11 16.95
C TYR A 134 -18.70 -10.17 16.39
N ALA A 135 -18.18 -11.10 15.57
CA ALA A 135 -18.96 -12.20 15.01
C ALA A 135 -19.54 -13.11 16.11
N ALA A 136 -18.75 -13.44 17.13
CA ALA A 136 -19.19 -14.25 18.26
C ALA A 136 -20.32 -13.57 19.06
N LEU A 137 -20.26 -12.25 19.29
CA LEU A 137 -21.33 -11.51 19.95
C LEU A 137 -22.60 -11.47 19.11
N ASP A 138 -22.47 -11.35 17.78
CA ASP A 138 -23.61 -11.37 16.87
C ASP A 138 -24.34 -12.72 16.89
N LEU A 139 -23.59 -13.81 16.71
CA LEU A 139 -24.12 -15.17 16.78
C LEU A 139 -24.71 -15.49 18.16
N ALA A 140 -24.02 -15.10 19.23
CA ALA A 140 -24.52 -15.32 20.59
C ALA A 140 -25.85 -14.58 20.84
N ALA A 141 -25.99 -13.33 20.36
CA ALA A 141 -27.23 -12.58 20.51
C ALA A 141 -28.40 -13.22 19.73
N ARG A 142 -28.13 -13.81 18.56
CA ARG A 142 -29.14 -14.54 17.77
C ARG A 142 -29.60 -15.81 18.49
N GLU A 143 -28.67 -16.61 19.01
CA GLU A 143 -28.99 -17.84 19.75
C GLU A 143 -29.77 -17.54 21.03
N LEU A 144 -29.36 -16.52 21.80
CA LEU A 144 -30.09 -16.10 22.99
C LEU A 144 -31.53 -15.66 22.68
N ARG A 145 -31.73 -14.93 21.57
CA ARG A 145 -33.08 -14.56 21.11
C ARG A 145 -33.90 -15.79 20.71
N ARG A 146 -33.29 -16.75 20.02
CA ARG A 146 -33.95 -18.00 19.61
C ARG A 146 -34.37 -18.85 20.83
N GLU A 147 -33.64 -18.75 21.93
CA GLU A 147 -33.94 -19.38 23.22
C GLU A 147 -34.98 -18.59 24.05
N GLY A 148 -35.48 -17.46 23.57
CA GLY A 148 -36.41 -16.59 24.32
C GLY A 148 -35.77 -15.76 25.43
N LEU A 149 -34.43 -15.67 25.47
CA LEU A 149 -33.66 -14.90 26.45
C LEU A 149 -33.45 -13.45 25.96
N ASP A 150 -34.54 -12.73 25.70
CA ASP A 150 -34.51 -11.43 25.02
C ASP A 150 -33.67 -10.37 25.73
N GLN A 151 -33.75 -10.28 27.06
CA GLN A 151 -32.96 -9.31 27.83
C GLN A 151 -31.46 -9.56 27.69
N LEU A 152 -31.03 -10.83 27.72
CA LEU A 152 -29.63 -11.19 27.49
C LEU A 152 -29.21 -10.93 26.04
N ALA A 153 -30.09 -11.19 25.06
CA ALA A 153 -29.84 -10.87 23.66
C ALA A 153 -29.69 -9.36 23.43
N ILE A 154 -30.50 -8.53 24.09
CA ILE A 154 -30.40 -7.06 24.06
C ILE A 154 -29.06 -6.61 24.66
N ARG A 155 -28.68 -7.11 25.85
CA ARG A 155 -27.40 -6.75 26.47
C ARG A 155 -26.20 -7.22 25.65
N THR A 156 -26.28 -8.39 25.02
CA THR A 156 -25.23 -8.92 24.13
C THR A 156 -25.09 -8.05 22.86
N ASN A 157 -26.20 -7.60 22.28
CA ASN A 157 -26.17 -6.61 21.20
C ASN A 157 -25.60 -5.26 21.67
N GLY A 158 -25.87 -4.85 22.91
CA GLY A 158 -25.23 -3.68 23.52
C GLY A 158 -23.71 -3.82 23.64
N ALA A 159 -23.22 -5.00 24.03
CA ALA A 159 -21.79 -5.31 24.05
C ALA A 159 -21.20 -5.27 22.63
N LYS A 160 -21.89 -5.83 21.63
CA LYS A 160 -21.50 -5.77 20.20
C LYS A 160 -21.38 -4.32 19.71
N ALA A 161 -22.38 -3.49 20.00
CA ALA A 161 -22.38 -2.07 19.66
C ALA A 161 -21.23 -1.32 20.35
N GLN A 162 -20.95 -1.60 21.62
CA GLN A 162 -19.83 -0.98 22.33
C GLN A 162 -18.46 -1.43 21.77
N LEU A 163 -18.33 -2.69 21.34
CA LEU A 163 -17.12 -3.16 20.65
C LEU A 163 -16.92 -2.41 19.33
N MET A 164 -17.97 -2.27 18.52
CA MET A 164 -17.93 -1.50 17.27
C MET A 164 -17.62 -0.02 17.51
N ALA A 165 -18.17 0.59 18.57
CA ALA A 165 -17.88 1.98 18.93
C ALA A 165 -16.41 2.19 19.33
N LYS A 166 -15.79 1.21 20.01
CA LYS A 166 -14.40 1.31 20.48
C LYS A 166 -13.35 0.85 19.47
N GLN A 167 -13.68 -0.14 18.65
CA GLN A 167 -12.73 -0.86 17.78
C GLN A 167 -13.27 -1.04 16.36
N GLY A 168 -14.22 -0.22 15.93
CA GLY A 168 -14.93 -0.41 14.66
C GLY A 168 -14.04 -0.49 13.43
N VAL A 169 -12.97 0.33 13.38
CA VAL A 169 -11.97 0.26 12.31
C VAL A 169 -11.31 -1.12 12.26
N ALA A 170 -10.81 -1.62 13.40
CA ALA A 170 -10.13 -2.91 13.47
C ALA A 170 -11.07 -4.10 13.17
N VAL A 171 -12.33 -4.00 13.63
CA VAL A 171 -13.38 -4.99 13.34
C VAL A 171 -13.65 -5.04 11.85
N ARG A 172 -13.99 -3.90 11.22
CA ARG A 172 -14.31 -3.82 9.79
C ARG A 172 -13.12 -4.23 8.92
N ALA A 173 -11.92 -3.70 9.19
CA ALA A 173 -10.70 -4.07 8.47
C ALA A 173 -10.50 -5.59 8.45
N GLY A 174 -10.54 -6.23 9.62
CA GLY A 174 -10.32 -7.67 9.70
C GLY A 174 -11.45 -8.53 9.12
N LEU A 175 -12.69 -8.03 9.09
CA LEU A 175 -13.79 -8.69 8.38
C LEU A 175 -13.58 -8.53 6.88
N ASN A 176 -13.52 -7.30 6.38
CA ASN A 176 -13.48 -7.00 4.94
C ASN A 176 -12.37 -7.77 4.19
N ILE A 177 -11.24 -8.04 4.85
CA ILE A 177 -10.11 -8.74 4.23
C ILE A 177 -9.94 -10.21 4.68
N SER A 178 -10.87 -10.76 5.46
CA SER A 178 -10.75 -12.11 6.06
C SER A 178 -10.56 -13.22 5.02
N VAL A 179 -11.30 -13.14 3.91
CA VAL A 179 -11.19 -14.10 2.80
C VAL A 179 -9.84 -13.99 2.12
N VAL A 180 -9.42 -12.78 1.76
CA VAL A 180 -8.12 -12.52 1.12
C VAL A 180 -6.95 -13.00 1.99
N ALA A 181 -6.98 -12.69 3.28
CA ALA A 181 -5.95 -13.14 4.22
C ALA A 181 -5.88 -14.67 4.29
N THR A 182 -7.03 -15.34 4.27
CA THR A 182 -7.11 -16.80 4.31
C THR A 182 -6.60 -17.45 3.03
N GLU A 183 -6.99 -16.93 1.87
CA GLU A 183 -6.51 -17.41 0.57
C GLU A 183 -5.00 -17.29 0.46
N VAL A 184 -4.44 -16.12 0.83
CA VAL A 184 -2.99 -15.88 0.78
C VAL A 184 -2.24 -16.75 1.79
N ALA A 185 -2.86 -17.04 2.93
CA ALA A 185 -2.27 -17.92 3.93
C ALA A 185 -2.33 -19.41 3.57
N ALA A 186 -3.09 -19.79 2.54
CA ALA A 186 -3.11 -21.13 1.95
C ALA A 186 -3.26 -22.28 2.97
N GLY A 187 -4.09 -22.10 4.01
CA GLY A 187 -4.30 -23.10 5.06
C GLY A 187 -3.65 -22.74 6.41
N ASP A 188 -2.69 -21.82 6.45
CA ASP A 188 -2.01 -21.42 7.69
C ASP A 188 -2.81 -20.35 8.46
N GLN A 189 -3.51 -20.79 9.51
CA GLN A 189 -4.31 -19.90 10.35
C GLN A 189 -3.47 -18.83 11.08
N ARG A 190 -2.21 -19.13 11.42
CA ARG A 190 -1.31 -18.18 12.11
C ARG A 190 -0.91 -17.07 11.14
N LEU A 191 -0.55 -17.44 9.92
CA LEU A 191 -0.23 -16.47 8.87
C LEU A 191 -1.45 -15.61 8.50
N ALA A 192 -2.65 -16.20 8.40
CA ALA A 192 -3.88 -15.44 8.15
C ALA A 192 -4.15 -14.40 9.25
N ALA A 193 -3.87 -14.73 10.52
CA ALA A 193 -3.94 -13.78 11.62
C ALA A 193 -2.89 -12.66 11.49
N GLU A 194 -1.63 -13.02 11.21
CA GLU A 194 -0.54 -12.05 11.02
C GLU A 194 -0.80 -11.05 9.88
N LEU A 195 -1.39 -11.54 8.78
CA LEU A 195 -1.80 -10.72 7.63
C LEU A 195 -2.92 -9.74 8.00
N ARG A 196 -3.92 -10.18 8.78
CA ARG A 196 -4.99 -9.30 9.26
C ARG A 196 -4.48 -8.24 10.22
N ASP A 197 -3.59 -8.61 11.14
CA ASP A 197 -3.01 -7.66 12.08
C ASP A 197 -2.09 -6.67 11.38
N PHE A 198 -1.34 -7.11 10.38
CA PHE A 198 -0.55 -6.23 9.54
C PHE A 198 -1.43 -5.23 8.78
N TYR A 199 -2.49 -5.72 8.11
CA TYR A 199 -3.42 -4.85 7.41
C TYR A 199 -4.06 -3.81 8.34
N ARG A 200 -4.57 -4.24 9.51
CA ARG A 200 -5.15 -3.34 10.53
C ARG A 200 -4.16 -2.26 10.96
N ALA A 201 -2.88 -2.61 11.16
CA ALA A 201 -1.84 -1.65 11.51
C ALA A 201 -1.59 -0.64 10.38
N THR A 202 -1.59 -1.09 9.12
CA THR A 202 -1.43 -0.23 7.94
C THR A 202 -2.56 0.79 7.85
N VAL A 203 -3.83 0.37 7.85
CA VAL A 203 -4.97 1.31 7.75
C VAL A 203 -5.13 2.23 8.97
N SER A 204 -4.67 1.78 10.15
CA SER A 204 -4.74 2.61 11.36
C SER A 204 -3.66 3.70 11.40
N SER A 205 -2.43 3.35 11.02
CA SER A 205 -1.26 4.22 11.23
C SER A 205 -0.88 5.09 10.04
N ASP A 206 -1.39 4.80 8.84
CA ASP A 206 -1.06 5.51 7.59
C ASP A 206 0.44 5.86 7.46
N PRO A 207 1.30 4.83 7.37
CA PRO A 207 2.75 5.01 7.45
C PRO A 207 3.36 5.88 6.33
N GLY A 208 2.65 6.12 5.22
CA GLY A 208 3.26 6.56 3.97
C GLY A 208 4.15 5.47 3.33
N PRO A 209 4.60 5.64 2.07
CA PRO A 209 5.24 4.57 1.31
C PRO A 209 6.57 4.07 1.90
N LEU A 210 7.41 4.98 2.40
CA LEU A 210 8.76 4.63 2.87
C LEU A 210 8.74 3.84 4.18
N ARG A 211 7.90 4.27 5.12
CA ARG A 211 7.71 3.50 6.36
C ARG A 211 6.99 2.18 6.07
N LEU A 212 6.03 2.13 5.16
CA LEU A 212 5.38 0.87 4.77
C LEU A 212 6.37 -0.11 4.13
N TYR A 213 7.26 0.38 3.26
CA TYR A 213 8.36 -0.41 2.71
C TYR A 213 9.19 -1.05 3.82
N ARG A 214 9.58 -0.25 4.82
CA ARG A 214 10.35 -0.72 5.97
C ARG A 214 9.63 -1.70 6.85
N ASP A 215 8.35 -1.46 7.12
CA ASP A 215 7.53 -2.34 7.95
C ASP A 215 7.36 -3.71 7.28
N ILE A 216 7.18 -3.75 5.95
CA ILE A 216 7.11 -5.01 5.19
C ILE A 216 8.44 -5.77 5.28
N LEU A 217 9.57 -5.11 4.97
CA LEU A 217 10.87 -5.77 5.02
C LEU A 217 11.23 -6.29 6.41
N SER A 218 10.95 -5.50 7.45
CA SER A 218 11.27 -5.87 8.83
C SER A 218 10.44 -7.07 9.30
N LYS A 219 9.18 -7.16 8.85
CA LYS A 219 8.25 -8.21 9.31
C LYS A 219 8.32 -9.48 8.45
N PHE A 220 8.52 -9.34 7.14
CA PHE A 220 8.36 -10.44 6.18
C PHE A 220 9.62 -10.74 5.35
N GLY A 221 10.68 -9.97 5.54
CA GLY A 221 11.91 -10.11 4.76
C GLY A 221 11.78 -9.62 3.32
N VAL A 222 12.91 -9.68 2.61
CA VAL A 222 13.00 -9.25 1.20
C VAL A 222 12.21 -10.21 0.31
N GLU A 223 12.33 -11.51 0.55
CA GLU A 223 11.63 -12.56 -0.20
C GLU A 223 10.10 -12.48 -0.02
N GLY A 224 9.66 -11.92 1.11
CA GLY A 224 8.26 -11.68 1.39
C GLY A 224 7.68 -10.43 0.71
N PHE A 225 8.52 -9.50 0.25
CA PHE A 225 8.09 -8.14 -0.08
C PHE A 225 7.00 -8.08 -1.15
N ALA A 226 7.29 -8.57 -2.36
CA ALA A 226 6.36 -8.52 -3.50
C ALA A 226 5.01 -9.19 -3.20
N ARG A 227 5.04 -10.34 -2.50
CA ARG A 227 3.85 -11.06 -2.06
C ARG A 227 3.00 -10.24 -1.09
N HIS A 228 3.62 -9.52 -0.16
CA HIS A 228 2.89 -8.69 0.82
C HIS A 228 2.34 -7.41 0.19
N VAL A 229 3.03 -6.82 -0.78
CA VAL A 229 2.48 -5.71 -1.59
C VAL A 229 1.26 -6.16 -2.38
N ALA A 230 1.32 -7.34 -3.00
CA ALA A 230 0.17 -7.93 -3.70
C ALA A 230 -1.01 -8.22 -2.75
N PHE A 231 -0.73 -8.76 -1.56
CA PHE A 231 -1.73 -8.95 -0.51
C PHE A 231 -2.39 -7.63 -0.11
N LEU A 232 -1.61 -6.59 0.22
CA LEU A 232 -2.14 -5.28 0.61
C LEU A 232 -3.00 -4.66 -0.50
N THR A 233 -2.58 -4.80 -1.75
CA THR A 233 -3.32 -4.29 -2.92
C THR A 233 -4.70 -4.95 -3.01
N ARG A 234 -4.77 -6.28 -2.89
CA ARG A 234 -6.03 -7.04 -2.90
C ARG A 234 -6.89 -6.70 -1.67
N ALA A 235 -6.29 -6.66 -0.49
CA ALA A 235 -6.96 -6.37 0.77
C ALA A 235 -7.59 -4.97 0.78
N LEU A 236 -6.87 -3.94 0.31
CA LEU A 236 -7.41 -2.59 0.14
C LEU A 236 -8.57 -2.57 -0.86
N GLY A 237 -8.45 -3.30 -1.97
CA GLY A 237 -9.52 -3.43 -2.95
C GLY A 237 -10.82 -3.97 -2.35
N GLU A 238 -10.75 -5.05 -1.57
CA GLU A 238 -11.92 -5.62 -0.88
C GLU A 238 -12.49 -4.67 0.18
N ASP A 239 -11.63 -3.99 0.92
CA ASP A 239 -12.07 -3.05 1.96
C ASP A 239 -12.78 -1.83 1.35
N ILE A 240 -12.26 -1.29 0.24
CA ILE A 240 -12.89 -0.21 -0.54
C ILE A 240 -14.25 -0.65 -1.11
N ALA A 241 -14.33 -1.88 -1.62
CA ALA A 241 -15.54 -2.42 -2.24
C ALA A 241 -16.61 -2.83 -1.22
N SER A 242 -16.24 -2.99 0.05
CA SER A 242 -17.15 -3.45 1.11
C SER A 242 -18.30 -2.47 1.38
N ALA A 243 -19.43 -2.99 1.86
CA ALA A 243 -20.58 -2.18 2.26
C ALA A 243 -20.29 -1.28 3.49
N GLY A 244 -19.23 -1.59 4.25
CA GLY A 244 -18.77 -0.81 5.37
C GLY A 244 -17.24 -0.80 5.42
N PRO A 245 -16.60 0.12 4.67
CA PRO A 245 -15.14 0.25 4.66
C PRO A 245 -14.57 0.50 6.06
N SER A 246 -13.35 0.04 6.30
CA SER A 246 -12.73 0.15 7.62
C SER A 246 -12.47 1.58 8.04
N VAL A 247 -12.08 2.44 7.10
CA VAL A 247 -11.93 3.89 7.22
C VAL A 247 -12.54 4.58 5.98
N GLU A 248 -12.50 5.91 5.93
CA GLU A 248 -12.97 6.66 4.78
C GLU A 248 -12.36 6.14 3.46
N PRO A 249 -13.16 5.88 2.40
CA PRO A 249 -12.66 5.28 1.17
C PRO A 249 -11.54 6.07 0.51
N ALA A 250 -11.56 7.40 0.61
CA ALA A 250 -10.49 8.27 0.11
C ALA A 250 -9.12 7.91 0.73
N ARG A 251 -9.10 7.64 2.04
CA ARG A 251 -7.89 7.23 2.75
C ARG A 251 -7.40 5.85 2.30
N LEU A 252 -8.30 4.91 2.07
CA LEU A 252 -7.93 3.60 1.52
C LEU A 252 -7.32 3.72 0.11
N TRP A 253 -7.86 4.62 -0.72
CA TRP A 253 -7.32 4.94 -2.05
C TRP A 253 -5.95 5.62 -1.99
N GLU A 254 -5.69 6.49 -1.01
CA GLU A 254 -4.38 7.09 -0.78
C GLU A 254 -3.33 6.03 -0.45
N ILE A 255 -3.64 5.12 0.49
CA ILE A 255 -2.76 4.00 0.83
C ILE A 255 -2.51 3.12 -0.40
N LEU A 256 -3.58 2.78 -1.15
CA LEU A 256 -3.49 1.96 -2.36
C LEU A 256 -2.63 2.62 -3.44
N SER A 257 -2.77 3.92 -3.63
CA SER A 257 -1.95 4.70 -4.57
C SER A 257 -0.48 4.71 -4.15
N GLY A 258 -0.22 4.82 -2.84
CA GLY A 258 1.12 4.69 -2.25
C GLY A 258 1.79 3.33 -2.50
N LEU A 259 1.04 2.24 -2.72
CA LEU A 259 1.62 0.94 -3.06
C LEU A 259 2.33 0.92 -4.43
N SER A 260 2.03 1.87 -5.32
CA SER A 260 2.78 2.01 -6.57
C SER A 260 4.24 2.41 -6.32
N ALA A 261 4.49 3.29 -5.35
CA ALA A 261 5.83 3.68 -4.93
C ALA A 261 6.60 2.48 -4.36
N LEU A 262 5.93 1.57 -3.63
CA LEU A 262 6.56 0.34 -3.13
C LEU A 262 7.10 -0.55 -4.25
N ARG A 263 6.41 -0.63 -5.39
CA ARG A 263 6.88 -1.42 -6.55
C ARG A 263 8.14 -0.83 -7.15
N VAL A 264 8.27 0.50 -7.19
CA VAL A 264 9.52 1.15 -7.60
C VAL A 264 10.64 0.83 -6.62
N LEU A 265 10.38 0.93 -5.31
CA LEU A 265 11.37 0.63 -4.29
C LEU A 265 11.82 -0.84 -4.31
N ASP A 266 10.95 -1.76 -4.72
CA ASP A 266 11.30 -3.16 -4.98
C ASP A 266 12.31 -3.28 -6.13
N THR A 267 12.04 -2.64 -7.27
CA THR A 267 12.97 -2.57 -8.41
C THR A 267 14.31 -1.96 -8.00
N VAL A 268 14.30 -0.88 -7.22
CA VAL A 268 15.53 -0.26 -6.71
C VAL A 268 16.28 -1.23 -5.80
N HIS A 269 15.58 -1.98 -4.94
CA HIS A 269 16.19 -3.01 -4.11
C HIS A 269 16.86 -4.12 -4.96
N GLU A 270 16.21 -4.61 -6.01
CA GLU A 270 16.83 -5.57 -6.96
C GLU A 270 18.09 -4.98 -7.62
N CYS A 271 18.09 -3.70 -7.95
CA CYS A 271 19.27 -3.01 -8.46
C CYS A 271 20.37 -2.87 -7.39
N CYS A 272 20.02 -2.63 -6.13
CA CYS A 272 20.96 -2.69 -5.01
C CYS A 272 21.60 -4.09 -4.90
N GLN A 273 20.83 -5.17 -5.09
CA GLN A 273 21.39 -6.54 -5.09
C GLN A 273 22.43 -6.73 -6.20
N LYS A 274 22.15 -6.22 -7.42
CA LYS A 274 23.11 -6.26 -8.54
C LYS A 274 24.37 -5.43 -8.25
N MET A 275 24.21 -4.26 -7.62
CA MET A 275 25.32 -3.41 -7.19
C MET A 275 26.20 -4.14 -6.17
N VAL A 276 25.61 -4.69 -5.11
CA VAL A 276 26.30 -5.46 -4.07
C VAL A 276 27.05 -6.64 -4.66
N GLU A 277 26.42 -7.40 -5.56
CA GLU A 277 27.05 -8.57 -6.18
C GLU A 277 28.26 -8.17 -7.05
N ARG A 278 28.19 -7.04 -7.77
CA ARG A 278 29.32 -6.52 -8.53
C ARG A 278 30.48 -6.12 -7.60
N ILE A 279 30.18 -5.48 -6.47
CA ILE A 279 31.17 -5.03 -5.49
C ILE A 279 31.85 -6.23 -4.83
N ARG A 280 31.07 -7.24 -4.41
CA ARG A 280 31.54 -8.47 -3.78
C ARG A 280 32.51 -9.25 -4.68
N ARG A 281 32.28 -9.28 -6.00
CA ARG A 281 33.18 -9.98 -6.94
C ARG A 281 34.58 -9.40 -7.03
N ARG A 282 34.75 -8.13 -6.64
CA ARG A 282 36.01 -7.39 -6.77
C ARG A 282 36.71 -7.15 -5.44
N ASN A 283 36.03 -7.38 -4.32
CA ASN A 283 36.45 -6.95 -3.01
C ASN A 283 36.11 -7.97 -1.92
N ILE A 284 36.84 -7.92 -0.80
CA ILE A 284 36.59 -8.77 0.39
C ILE A 284 35.47 -8.18 1.26
N ILE A 285 35.15 -6.90 1.09
CA ILE A 285 34.14 -6.18 1.88
C ILE A 285 32.75 -6.62 1.43
N ASP A 286 31.95 -7.15 2.37
CA ASP A 286 30.58 -7.56 2.14
C ASP A 286 29.61 -6.48 2.63
N ILE A 287 28.81 -5.97 1.70
CA ILE A 287 27.71 -5.04 1.97
C ILE A 287 26.38 -5.72 1.63
N THR A 288 25.26 -5.21 2.13
CA THR A 288 23.93 -5.80 1.84
C THR A 288 23.04 -4.83 1.08
N ALA A 289 22.19 -5.36 0.19
CA ALA A 289 21.22 -4.55 -0.56
C ALA A 289 20.27 -3.81 0.39
N THR A 290 19.82 -4.49 1.46
CA THR A 290 19.00 -3.88 2.51
C THR A 290 19.77 -2.77 3.24
N GLY A 291 21.06 -2.97 3.53
CA GLY A 291 21.92 -1.94 4.12
C GLY A 291 22.01 -0.69 3.23
N VAL A 292 22.19 -0.88 1.92
CA VAL A 292 22.19 0.22 0.94
C VAL A 292 20.85 0.94 0.97
N MET A 293 19.72 0.22 0.87
CA MET A 293 18.39 0.82 0.97
C MET A 293 18.21 1.62 2.26
N TRP A 294 18.70 1.14 3.41
CA TRP A 294 18.62 1.88 4.67
C TRP A 294 19.42 3.18 4.70
N GLN A 295 20.49 3.28 3.92
CA GLN A 295 21.24 4.52 3.78
C GLN A 295 20.57 5.49 2.79
N LEU A 296 19.90 4.98 1.76
CA LEU A 296 19.33 5.81 0.69
C LEU A 296 17.91 6.30 1.00
N LEU A 297 17.04 5.48 1.60
CA LEU A 297 15.63 5.85 1.85
C LEU A 297 15.46 7.14 2.67
N PRO A 298 16.25 7.43 3.72
CA PRO A 298 16.13 8.69 4.46
C PRO A 298 16.40 9.93 3.59
N LEU A 299 17.17 9.80 2.50
CA LEU A 299 17.43 10.91 1.58
C LEU A 299 16.20 11.30 0.75
N LEU A 300 15.18 10.44 0.69
CA LEU A 300 13.95 10.71 -0.04
C LEU A 300 12.99 11.62 0.75
N GLU A 301 13.08 11.59 2.08
CA GLU A 301 12.23 12.37 3.00
C GLU A 301 12.79 13.77 3.27
N ASP A 302 14.12 13.91 3.25
CA ASP A 302 14.82 15.13 3.62
C ASP A 302 15.27 15.94 2.41
N THR A 303 15.26 17.28 2.52
CA THR A 303 16.17 18.07 1.69
C THR A 303 17.59 17.79 2.15
N VAL A 304 18.43 17.42 1.21
CA VAL A 304 19.86 17.27 1.45
C VAL A 304 20.54 18.57 1.02
N PRO A 305 20.84 19.51 1.93
CA PRO A 305 21.35 20.83 1.56
C PRO A 305 22.80 20.80 1.03
N GLY A 306 23.49 19.67 1.15
CA GLY A 306 24.87 19.47 0.70
C GLY A 306 25.40 18.07 1.00
N PRO A 307 26.65 17.77 0.60
CA PRO A 307 27.19 16.41 0.52
C PRO A 307 27.45 15.76 1.89
N SER A 308 27.40 16.53 2.99
CA SER A 308 27.75 16.06 4.35
C SER A 308 26.93 14.86 4.84
N LYS A 309 25.66 14.73 4.44
CA LYS A 309 24.82 13.56 4.77
C LYS A 309 25.21 12.29 3.98
N ILE A 310 25.81 12.48 2.80
CA ILE A 310 26.06 11.44 1.79
C ILE A 310 27.50 10.92 1.88
N ILE A 311 28.48 11.80 2.11
CA ILE A 311 29.90 11.44 2.25
C ILE A 311 30.15 10.24 3.18
N PRO A 312 29.48 10.10 4.34
CA PRO A 312 29.74 8.97 5.24
C PRO A 312 28.94 7.70 4.89
N ILE A 313 28.11 7.70 3.84
CA ILE A 313 27.31 6.51 3.44
C ILE A 313 28.19 5.28 3.19
N PRO A 314 29.25 5.34 2.37
CA PRO A 314 30.10 4.17 2.13
C PRO A 314 30.70 3.59 3.42
N GLU A 315 31.18 4.46 4.31
CA GLU A 315 31.71 4.05 5.62
C GLU A 315 30.65 3.41 6.51
N ARG A 316 29.41 3.95 6.53
CA ARG A 316 28.27 3.34 7.25
C ARG A 316 27.84 2.00 6.66
N LEU A 317 28.13 1.75 5.38
CA LEU A 317 27.96 0.44 4.75
C LEU A 317 29.10 -0.53 5.07
N GLY A 318 30.15 -0.06 5.76
CA GLY A 318 31.31 -0.87 6.13
C GLY A 318 32.48 -0.77 5.14
N ILE A 319 32.51 0.24 4.27
CA ILE A 319 33.59 0.49 3.30
C ILE A 319 34.57 1.49 3.90
N PRO A 320 35.78 1.06 4.34
CA PRO A 320 36.74 1.94 4.99
C PRO A 320 37.23 3.07 4.08
N LEU A 321 37.72 4.15 4.69
CA LEU A 321 38.27 5.31 3.99
C LEU A 321 39.48 5.00 3.09
N VAL A 322 40.24 3.95 3.41
CA VAL A 322 41.38 3.52 2.59
C VAL A 322 40.97 2.96 1.22
N HIS A 323 39.70 2.60 1.02
CA HIS A 323 39.17 2.07 -0.24
C HIS A 323 38.37 3.13 -1.02
N LEU A 324 39.02 4.25 -1.36
CA LEU A 324 38.36 5.40 -2.02
C LEU A 324 37.74 5.01 -3.37
N ASP A 325 38.41 4.18 -4.16
CA ASP A 325 37.92 3.61 -5.41
C ASP A 325 36.54 2.93 -5.24
N MET A 326 36.39 2.15 -4.17
CA MET A 326 35.16 1.46 -3.82
C MET A 326 34.10 2.42 -3.27
N GLN A 327 34.50 3.43 -2.50
CA GLN A 327 33.58 4.48 -2.05
C GLN A 327 33.00 5.26 -3.23
N ILE A 328 33.85 5.68 -4.18
CA ILE A 328 33.44 6.38 -5.41
C ILE A 328 32.49 5.51 -6.23
N ALA A 329 32.81 4.23 -6.41
CA ALA A 329 31.93 3.28 -7.11
C ALA A 329 30.55 3.17 -6.46
N VAL A 330 30.48 3.03 -5.13
CA VAL A 330 29.20 2.96 -4.40
C VAL A 330 28.42 4.25 -4.49
N LEU A 331 29.06 5.41 -4.39
CA LEU A 331 28.38 6.70 -4.52
C LEU A 331 27.83 6.90 -5.94
N ARG A 332 28.57 6.50 -6.97
CA ARG A 332 28.11 6.51 -8.37
C ARG A 332 26.90 5.64 -8.58
N ASP A 333 26.98 4.39 -8.13
CA ASP A 333 25.87 3.45 -8.25
C ASP A 333 24.65 3.91 -7.44
N SER A 334 24.87 4.48 -6.24
CA SER A 334 23.81 5.07 -5.40
C SER A 334 23.12 6.25 -6.08
N ARG A 335 23.85 7.08 -6.82
CA ARG A 335 23.28 8.17 -7.62
C ARG A 335 22.35 7.64 -8.69
N ASP A 336 22.75 6.59 -9.40
CA ASP A 336 21.91 5.94 -10.41
C ASP A 336 20.66 5.30 -9.79
N LEU A 337 20.82 4.65 -8.63
CA LEU A 337 19.69 4.10 -7.84
C LEU A 337 18.68 5.18 -7.45
N LEU A 338 19.16 6.30 -6.92
CA LEU A 338 18.33 7.46 -6.54
C LEU A 338 17.65 8.10 -7.77
N ALA A 339 18.35 8.18 -8.90
CA ALA A 339 17.81 8.75 -10.13
C ALA A 339 16.63 7.95 -10.71
N MET A 340 16.62 6.63 -10.53
CA MET A 340 15.50 5.75 -10.95
C MET A 340 14.20 6.00 -10.17
N ILE A 341 14.29 6.58 -8.96
CA ILE A 341 13.12 6.84 -8.13
C ILE A 341 12.34 8.03 -8.71
N PRO A 342 11.03 7.88 -9.00
CA PRO A 342 10.19 8.99 -9.46
C PRO A 342 10.05 10.07 -8.41
N VAL A 343 9.88 11.32 -8.86
CA VAL A 343 9.70 12.48 -7.98
C VAL A 343 8.55 12.31 -6.98
N GLY A 344 7.49 11.58 -7.34
CA GLY A 344 6.35 11.33 -6.43
C GLY A 344 6.65 10.44 -5.22
N VAL A 345 7.84 9.84 -5.14
CA VAL A 345 8.32 9.11 -3.95
C VAL A 345 9.20 10.00 -3.06
N TYR A 346 9.81 11.04 -3.64
CA TYR A 346 10.50 12.07 -2.89
C TYR A 346 9.47 12.98 -2.22
N ARG A 347 9.91 13.70 -1.19
CA ARG A 347 9.09 14.75 -0.57
C ARG A 347 8.61 15.79 -1.58
N ASP A 348 9.52 16.25 -2.46
CA ASP A 348 9.26 17.21 -3.52
C ASP A 348 10.36 17.16 -4.60
N LEU A 349 10.18 17.95 -5.67
CA LEU A 349 11.16 18.08 -6.76
C LEU A 349 12.50 18.62 -6.27
N ASP A 350 12.48 19.63 -5.40
CA ASP A 350 13.68 20.25 -4.84
C ASP A 350 14.50 19.25 -4.04
N ALA A 351 13.87 18.39 -3.24
CA ALA A 351 14.51 17.32 -2.49
C ALA A 351 15.18 16.32 -3.42
N ARG A 352 14.54 15.95 -4.54
CA ARG A 352 15.15 15.07 -5.55
C ARG A 352 16.37 15.71 -6.19
N GLU A 353 16.25 16.95 -6.67
CA GLU A 353 17.36 17.66 -7.32
C GLU A 353 18.53 17.89 -6.36
N SER A 354 18.23 18.33 -5.14
CA SER A 354 19.22 18.57 -4.09
C SER A 354 19.94 17.29 -3.69
N THR A 355 19.23 16.16 -3.61
CA THR A 355 19.83 14.84 -3.31
C THR A 355 20.76 14.37 -4.42
N LEU A 356 20.33 14.48 -5.69
CA LEU A 356 21.16 14.08 -6.83
C LEU A 356 22.40 14.97 -6.98
N ARG A 357 22.27 16.27 -6.74
CA ARG A 357 23.42 17.19 -6.73
C ARG A 357 24.38 16.87 -5.58
N ALA A 358 23.85 16.66 -4.38
CA ALA A 358 24.68 16.41 -3.21
C ALA A 358 25.46 15.09 -3.30
N ILE A 359 24.95 14.07 -4.00
CA ILE A 359 25.71 12.84 -4.23
C ILE A 359 26.80 13.01 -5.30
N GLU A 360 26.57 13.85 -6.30
CA GLU A 360 27.60 14.24 -7.28
C GLU A 360 28.74 15.00 -6.59
N GLU A 361 28.42 16.02 -5.78
CA GLU A 361 29.42 16.75 -4.98
C GLU A 361 30.16 15.82 -4.00
N ALA A 362 29.47 14.86 -3.38
CA ALA A 362 30.11 13.88 -2.49
C ALA A 362 31.08 12.96 -3.25
N MET A 363 30.76 12.58 -4.50
CA MET A 363 31.66 11.81 -5.35
C MET A 363 32.90 12.63 -5.71
N ASP A 364 32.72 13.87 -6.14
CA ASP A 364 33.82 14.76 -6.53
C ASP A 364 34.81 14.95 -5.37
N ILE A 365 34.30 15.16 -4.15
CA ILE A 365 35.13 15.24 -2.94
C ILE A 365 35.94 13.96 -2.71
N ARG A 366 35.38 12.77 -2.98
CA ARG A 366 36.11 11.50 -2.84
C ARG A 366 37.14 11.29 -3.95
N ILE A 367 36.86 11.75 -5.17
CA ILE A 367 37.81 11.73 -6.29
C ILE A 367 38.99 12.64 -5.99
N GLU A 368 38.76 13.87 -5.52
CA GLU A 368 39.83 14.79 -5.13
C GLU A 368 40.71 14.20 -4.01
N GLN A 369 40.12 13.49 -3.05
CA GLN A 369 40.84 12.77 -2.01
C GLN A 369 41.70 11.63 -2.55
N GLU A 370 41.20 10.91 -3.56
CA GLU A 370 41.93 9.81 -4.22
C GLU A 370 43.11 10.33 -5.04
N GLU A 371 42.92 11.44 -5.76
CA GLU A 371 43.98 12.10 -6.55
C GLU A 371 45.07 12.73 -5.67
N SER A 372 44.73 13.07 -4.42
CA SER A 372 45.64 13.68 -3.44
C SER A 372 46.36 12.68 -2.52
N ALA A 373 45.99 11.39 -2.57
CA ALA A 373 46.55 10.31 -1.76
C ALA A 373 47.69 9.58 -2.51
#